data_AF-A0A9D9G0X9-F1
#
_entry.id   AF-A0A9D9G0X9-F1
#
_cell.length_a   1.000
_cell.length_b   1.000
_cell.length_c   1.000
_cell.angle_alpha   90.00
_cell.angle_beta   90.00
_cell.angle_gamma   90.00
#
_symmetry.space_group_name_H-M   'P 1'
#
loop_
_entity.id
_entity.type
_entity.pdbx_description
1 polymer ?
#
loop_
_entity_poly.entity_id
_entity_poly.type
_entity_poly.pdbx_seq_one_letter_code
_entity_poly.pdbx_strand_id
1 'polypeptide(L)'
;MDLKIIRKNRGLTLIQVANMTGLSQSFLTRLENGERNLTVSTAKKLAYAYDVSVNGLLRNDTFDANSIESMRLQINAIDQEMAMLFEKRMNLAKHIGIYKAKNNLAITDEAREADLVKKNTTYISDKEIKKYYQKFISTTIKLSKEYQVKVTSE
;
A
#
# COMPACT_ATOMS: atom_id res chain seq x y z
N MET A 1 -7.18 12.80 -17.87
CA MET A 1 -6.78 11.66 -17.00
C MET A 1 -7.16 10.33 -17.66
N ASP A 2 -6.30 9.29 -17.68
CA ASP A 2 -6.64 7.97 -18.24
C ASP A 2 -7.23 7.05 -17.16
N LEU A 3 -8.49 6.64 -17.33
CA LEU A 3 -9.23 5.78 -16.40
C LEU A 3 -8.52 4.44 -16.14
N LYS A 4 -7.82 3.92 -17.14
CA LYS A 4 -7.09 2.65 -17.04
C LYS A 4 -5.92 2.74 -16.06
N ILE A 5 -5.24 3.88 -16.04
CA ILE A 5 -4.11 4.15 -15.14
C ILE A 5 -4.63 4.28 -13.71
N ILE A 6 -5.69 5.06 -13.49
CA ILE A 6 -6.31 5.24 -12.17
C ILE A 6 -6.72 3.88 -11.58
N ARG A 7 -7.38 3.06 -12.39
CA ARG A 7 -7.82 1.73 -11.97
C ARG A 7 -6.65 0.85 -11.56
N LYS A 8 -5.60 0.80 -12.38
CA LYS A 8 -4.41 -0.02 -12.11
C LYS A 8 -3.65 0.46 -10.87
N ASN A 9 -3.50 1.77 -10.68
CA ASN A 9 -2.84 2.34 -9.49
C ASN A 9 -3.60 2.02 -8.20
N ARG A 10 -4.91 1.75 -8.29
CA ARG A 10 -5.74 1.31 -7.17
C ARG A 10 -5.76 -0.20 -6.98
N GLY A 11 -5.00 -0.95 -7.77
CA GLY A 11 -4.99 -2.42 -7.74
C GLY A 11 -6.30 -3.06 -8.15
N LEU A 12 -7.19 -2.32 -8.84
CA LEU A 12 -8.53 -2.79 -9.17
C LEU A 12 -8.56 -3.50 -10.53
N THR A 13 -9.27 -4.62 -10.59
CA THR A 13 -9.69 -5.27 -11.85
C THR A 13 -10.91 -4.55 -12.42
N LEU A 14 -11.15 -4.69 -13.73
CA LEU A 14 -12.37 -4.17 -14.36
C LEU A 14 -13.65 -4.77 -13.72
N ILE A 15 -13.58 -6.02 -13.25
CA ILE A 15 -14.68 -6.70 -12.57
C ILE A 15 -14.99 -6.03 -11.23
N GLN A 16 -13.97 -5.70 -10.44
CA GLN A 16 -14.17 -5.00 -9.17
C GLN A 16 -14.80 -3.62 -9.38
N VAL A 17 -14.33 -2.87 -10.38
CA VAL A 17 -14.92 -1.56 -10.71
C VAL A 17 -16.36 -1.69 -11.20
N ALA A 18 -16.65 -2.71 -12.02
CA ALA A 18 -18.02 -3.01 -12.45
C ALA A 18 -18.95 -3.21 -11.25
N ASN A 19 -18.53 -4.02 -10.27
CA ASN A 19 -19.29 -4.27 -9.05
C ASN A 19 -19.47 -3.00 -8.20
N MET A 20 -18.44 -2.16 -8.09
CA MET A 20 -18.50 -0.91 -7.30
C MET A 20 -19.39 0.17 -7.95
N THR A 21 -19.42 0.24 -9.28
CA THR A 21 -20.09 1.32 -10.03
C THR A 21 -21.46 0.92 -10.59
N GLY A 22 -21.77 -0.37 -10.60
CA GLY A 22 -22.94 -0.93 -11.28
C GLY A 22 -22.87 -0.79 -12.80
N LEU A 23 -21.67 -0.63 -13.37
CA LEU A 23 -21.43 -0.57 -14.81
C LEU A 23 -20.97 -1.94 -15.33
N SER A 24 -21.20 -2.26 -16.60
CA SER A 24 -20.71 -3.52 -17.16
C SER A 24 -19.20 -3.48 -17.40
N GLN A 25 -18.54 -4.62 -17.29
CA GLN A 25 -17.11 -4.76 -17.58
C GLN A 25 -16.79 -4.37 -19.04
N SER A 26 -17.65 -4.73 -19.99
CA SER A 26 -17.50 -4.38 -21.40
C SER A 26 -17.59 -2.86 -21.65
N PHE A 27 -18.49 -2.18 -20.94
CA PHE A 27 -18.60 -0.73 -21.00
C PHE A 27 -17.35 -0.05 -20.45
N LEU A 28 -16.82 -0.53 -19.31
CA LEU A 28 -15.58 -0.01 -18.74
C LEU A 28 -14.37 -0.22 -19.67
N THR A 29 -14.26 -1.37 -20.35
CA THR A 29 -13.19 -1.63 -21.33
C THR A 29 -13.26 -0.64 -22.49
N ARG A 30 -14.43 -0.44 -23.09
CA ARG A 30 -14.63 0.53 -24.19
C ARG A 30 -14.29 1.95 -23.76
N LEU A 31 -14.69 2.30 -22.54
CA LEU A 31 -14.42 3.60 -21.94
C LEU A 31 -12.92 3.83 -21.71
N GLU A 32 -12.19 2.83 -21.20
CA GLU A 32 -10.73 2.86 -21.03
C GLU A 32 -9.97 2.91 -22.36
N ASN A 33 -10.56 2.40 -23.45
CA ASN A 33 -9.95 2.38 -24.79
C ASN A 33 -10.27 3.64 -25.62
N GLY A 34 -10.91 4.66 -25.04
CA GLY A 34 -11.11 5.95 -25.69
C GLY A 34 -12.34 6.06 -26.60
N GLU A 35 -13.27 5.10 -26.54
CA GLU A 35 -14.58 5.24 -27.19
C GLU A 35 -15.46 6.21 -26.37
N ARG A 36 -15.18 7.51 -26.51
CA ARG A 36 -15.68 8.56 -25.62
C ARG A 36 -17.17 8.87 -25.85
N ASN A 37 -17.99 8.48 -24.90
CA ASN A 37 -19.13 9.30 -24.45
C ASN A 37 -19.41 9.06 -22.96
N LEU A 38 -18.72 9.80 -22.09
CA LEU A 38 -18.84 9.68 -20.64
C LEU A 38 -19.96 10.62 -20.15
N THR A 39 -21.08 10.05 -19.71
CA THR A 39 -22.13 10.86 -19.07
C THR A 39 -21.67 11.36 -17.70
N VAL A 40 -22.25 12.48 -17.24
CA VAL A 40 -21.95 13.04 -15.90
C VAL A 40 -22.25 12.03 -14.78
N SER A 41 -23.29 11.22 -14.93
CA SER A 41 -23.65 10.18 -13.94
C SER A 41 -22.58 9.07 -13.90
N THR A 42 -22.08 8.64 -15.06
CA THR A 42 -20.96 7.69 -15.14
C THR A 42 -19.69 8.28 -14.53
N ALA A 43 -19.38 9.55 -14.79
CA ALA A 43 -18.23 10.24 -14.22
C ALA A 43 -18.31 10.29 -12.68
N LYS A 44 -19.48 10.56 -12.10
CA LYS A 44 -19.68 10.56 -10.64
C LYS A 44 -19.48 9.19 -10.02
N LYS A 45 -20.02 8.14 -10.65
CA LYS A 45 -19.84 6.74 -10.19
C LYS A 45 -18.36 6.35 -10.17
N LEU A 46 -17.63 6.68 -11.24
CA LEU A 46 -16.21 6.41 -11.34
C LEU A 46 -15.39 7.26 -10.37
N ALA A 47 -15.74 8.54 -10.19
CA ALA A 47 -15.10 9.42 -9.22
C ALA A 47 -15.17 8.85 -7.80
N TYR A 48 -16.35 8.35 -7.40
CA TYR A 48 -16.56 7.73 -6.10
C TYR A 48 -15.79 6.41 -5.97
N ALA A 49 -15.92 5.50 -6.93
CA ALA A 49 -15.23 4.22 -6.91
C ALA A 49 -13.70 4.36 -6.91
N TYR A 50 -13.22 5.40 -7.59
CA TYR A 50 -11.82 5.76 -7.64
C TYR A 50 -11.48 6.94 -6.74
N ASP A 51 -12.21 7.23 -5.65
CA ASP A 51 -11.89 8.28 -4.66
C ASP A 51 -11.07 9.46 -5.24
N VAL A 52 -11.60 10.05 -6.31
CA VAL A 52 -11.04 11.20 -7.04
C VAL A 52 -12.14 12.22 -7.23
N SER A 53 -11.77 13.49 -7.41
CA SER A 53 -12.77 14.52 -7.73
C SER A 53 -13.36 14.29 -9.13
N VAL A 54 -14.67 14.51 -9.26
CA VAL A 54 -15.37 14.49 -10.57
C VAL A 54 -14.71 15.45 -11.56
N ASN A 55 -14.25 16.61 -11.07
CA ASN A 55 -13.57 17.59 -11.90
C ASN A 55 -12.21 17.06 -12.43
N GLY A 56 -11.48 16.26 -11.64
CA GLY A 56 -10.26 15.60 -12.08
C GLY A 56 -10.46 14.55 -13.17
N LEU A 57 -11.63 13.90 -13.21
CA LEU A 57 -12.00 12.98 -14.29
C LEU A 57 -12.46 13.69 -15.56
N LEU A 58 -13.14 14.83 -15.42
CA LEU A 58 -13.72 15.58 -16.54
C LEU A 58 -12.75 16.56 -17.19
N ARG A 59 -11.64 16.90 -16.54
CA ARG A 59 -10.60 17.73 -17.14
C ARG A 59 -9.94 17.00 -18.32
N ASN A 60 -10.05 17.64 -19.50
CA ASN A 60 -9.37 17.26 -20.74
C ASN A 60 -7.84 17.47 -20.68
N ASP A 61 -7.32 17.91 -19.54
CA ASP A 61 -5.90 18.07 -19.30
C ASP A 61 -5.24 16.68 -19.39
N THR A 62 -4.26 16.58 -20.29
CA THR A 62 -3.42 15.40 -20.48
C THR A 62 -2.94 14.89 -19.12
N PHE A 63 -3.02 13.59 -18.89
CA PHE A 63 -2.49 12.99 -17.67
C PHE A 63 -0.99 13.27 -17.61
N ASP A 64 -0.59 14.20 -16.75
CA ASP A 64 0.81 14.43 -16.45
C ASP A 64 1.26 13.42 -15.41
N ALA A 65 2.01 12.41 -15.85
CA ALA A 65 2.60 11.40 -15.00
C ALA A 65 3.54 12.01 -13.94
N ASN A 66 4.04 13.23 -14.17
CA ASN A 66 4.89 13.99 -13.26
C ASN A 66 4.12 14.96 -12.35
N SER A 67 2.78 14.95 -12.38
CA SER A 67 1.99 15.73 -11.45
C SER A 67 2.09 15.20 -10.02
N ILE A 68 1.96 16.08 -9.03
CA ILE A 68 1.91 15.71 -7.60
C ILE A 68 0.83 14.66 -7.34
N GLU A 69 -0.31 14.76 -8.02
CA GLU A 69 -1.40 13.80 -7.87
C GLU A 69 -1.00 12.41 -8.38
N SER A 70 -0.32 12.32 -9.52
CA SER A 70 0.23 11.05 -10.03
C SER A 70 1.25 10.46 -9.06
N MET A 71 2.15 11.26 -8.51
CA MET A 71 3.14 10.79 -7.52
C MET A 71 2.48 10.30 -6.23
N ARG A 72 1.43 10.98 -5.75
CA ARG A 72 0.64 10.54 -4.58
C ARG A 72 -0.08 9.23 -4.83
N LEU A 73 -0.64 9.03 -6.02
CA LEU A 73 -1.25 7.75 -6.39
C LEU A 73 -0.22 6.60 -6.41
N GLN A 74 1.01 6.86 -6.86
CA GLN A 74 2.09 5.89 -6.79
C GLN A 74 2.50 5.58 -5.34
N ILE A 75 2.58 6.60 -4.47
CA ILE A 75 2.81 6.42 -3.03
C ILE A 75 1.71 5.55 -2.42
N ASN A 76 0.43 5.83 -2.71
CA ASN A 76 -0.68 5.05 -2.16
C ASN A 76 -0.58 3.55 -2.54
N ALA A 77 -0.15 3.24 -3.76
CA ALA A 77 0.06 1.85 -4.17
C ALA A 77 1.20 1.18 -3.38
N ILE A 78 2.31 1.89 -3.20
CA ILE A 78 3.44 1.42 -2.38
C ILE A 78 3.01 1.23 -0.92
N ASP A 79 2.21 2.13 -0.36
CA ASP A 79 1.71 2.05 1.01
C ASP A 79 0.83 0.81 1.22
N GLN A 80 0.01 0.45 0.23
CA GLN A 80 -0.75 -0.81 0.27
C GLN A 80 0.16 -2.04 0.31
N GLU A 81 1.24 -2.05 -0.48
CA GLU A 81 2.23 -3.12 -0.43
C GLU A 81 2.96 -3.18 0.92
N MET A 82 3.36 -2.02 1.46
CA MET A 82 3.97 -1.92 2.77
C MET A 82 3.06 -2.44 3.87
N ALA A 83 1.76 -2.13 3.84
CA ALA A 83 0.79 -2.63 4.81
C ALA A 83 0.67 -4.17 4.77
N MET A 84 0.55 -4.74 3.57
CA MET A 84 0.50 -6.20 3.40
C MET A 84 1.78 -6.89 3.91
N LEU A 85 2.96 -6.31 3.63
CA LEU A 85 4.23 -6.84 4.10
C LEU A 85 4.38 -6.71 5.62
N PHE A 86 3.92 -5.60 6.19
CA PHE A 86 3.92 -5.36 7.62
C PHE A 86 3.06 -6.38 8.36
N GLU A 87 1.84 -6.66 7.87
CA GLU A 87 0.95 -7.67 8.46
C GLU A 87 1.59 -9.07 8.45
N LYS A 88 2.14 -9.49 7.30
CA LYS A 88 2.89 -10.75 7.20
C LYS A 88 4.02 -10.83 8.23
N ARG A 89 4.76 -9.73 8.40
CA ARG A 89 5.86 -9.64 9.36
C ARG A 89 5.36 -9.73 10.80
N MET A 90 4.22 -9.12 11.13
CA MET A 90 3.64 -9.15 12.48
C MET A 90 3.06 -10.51 12.85
N ASN A 91 2.49 -11.24 11.89
CA ASN A 91 2.07 -12.64 12.09
C ASN A 91 3.27 -13.55 12.43
N LEU A 92 4.41 -13.36 11.76
CA LEU A 92 5.64 -14.06 12.11
C LEU A 92 6.16 -13.64 13.49
N ALA A 93 6.11 -12.35 13.83
CA ALA A 93 6.47 -11.87 15.16
C ALA A 93 5.62 -12.54 16.25
N LYS A 94 4.30 -12.65 16.06
CA LYS A 94 3.41 -13.39 16.95
C LYS A 94 3.86 -14.83 17.16
N HIS A 95 4.15 -15.57 16.07
CA HIS A 95 4.62 -16.95 16.18
C HIS A 95 5.95 -17.07 16.92
N ILE A 96 6.88 -16.14 16.68
CA ILE A 96 8.16 -16.08 17.41
C ILE A 96 7.92 -15.83 18.90
N GLY A 97 7.03 -14.91 19.27
CA GLY A 97 6.68 -14.63 20.66
C GLY A 97 6.15 -15.88 21.37
N ILE A 98 5.18 -16.56 20.76
CA ILE A 98 4.61 -17.82 21.28
C ILE A 98 5.70 -18.89 21.43
N TYR A 99 6.59 -19.04 20.44
CA TYR A 99 7.70 -19.99 20.51
C TYR A 99 8.64 -19.67 21.67
N LYS A 100 9.04 -18.40 21.82
CA LYS A 100 9.93 -17.96 22.90
C LYS A 100 9.31 -18.22 24.27
N ALA A 101 8.03 -17.89 24.46
CA ALA A 101 7.31 -18.14 25.70
C ALA A 101 7.28 -19.64 26.06
N LYS A 102 6.96 -20.51 25.09
CA LYS A 102 6.96 -21.97 25.29
C LYS A 102 8.33 -22.55 25.66
N ASN A 103 9.41 -21.92 25.22
CA ASN A 103 10.78 -22.38 25.43
C ASN A 103 11.53 -21.56 26.50
N ASN A 104 10.83 -20.74 27.29
CA ASN A 104 11.42 -19.87 28.32
C ASN A 104 12.53 -18.93 27.80
N LEU A 105 12.42 -18.47 26.55
CA LEU A 105 13.36 -17.53 25.94
C LEU A 105 12.87 -16.08 26.11
N ALA A 106 13.79 -15.15 26.33
CA ALA A 106 13.48 -13.73 26.43
C ALA A 106 13.01 -13.15 25.08
N ILE A 107 11.98 -12.31 25.12
CA ILE A 107 11.47 -11.60 23.93
C ILE A 107 12.52 -10.62 23.38
N THR A 108 13.16 -9.86 24.25
CA THR A 108 14.25 -8.94 23.90
C THR A 108 15.52 -9.71 23.54
N ASP A 109 16.15 -9.32 22.43
CA ASP A 109 17.43 -9.84 21.98
C ASP A 109 18.21 -8.71 21.29
N GLU A 110 18.92 -7.91 22.09
CA GLU A 110 19.54 -6.66 21.62
C GLU A 110 20.59 -6.91 20.55
N ALA A 111 21.37 -7.99 20.67
CA ALA A 111 22.38 -8.36 19.67
C ALA A 111 21.72 -8.69 18.33
N ARG A 112 20.67 -9.53 18.35
CA ARG A 112 19.92 -9.88 17.14
C ARG A 112 19.25 -8.66 16.50
N GLU A 113 18.72 -7.75 17.31
CA GLU A 113 18.06 -6.53 16.87
C GLU A 113 19.05 -5.55 16.23
N ALA A 114 20.22 -5.35 16.84
CA ALA A 114 21.30 -4.53 16.26
C ALA A 114 21.75 -5.10 14.91
N ASP A 115 21.90 -6.42 14.81
CA ASP A 115 22.24 -7.11 13.57
C ASP A 115 21.15 -6.96 12.49
N LEU A 116 19.86 -6.99 12.86
CA LEU A 116 18.76 -6.72 11.93
C LEU A 116 18.83 -5.31 11.36
N VAL A 117 19.06 -4.30 12.20
CA VAL A 117 19.16 -2.91 11.75
C VAL A 117 20.35 -2.74 10.82
N LYS A 118 21.53 -3.26 11.20
CA LYS A 118 22.74 -3.20 10.39
C LYS A 118 22.55 -3.90 9.03
N LYS A 119 21.98 -5.11 9.02
CA LYS A 119 21.71 -5.85 7.78
C LYS A 119 20.66 -5.14 6.91
N ASN A 120 19.53 -4.73 7.47
CA ASN A 120 18.45 -4.17 6.66
C ASN A 120 18.81 -2.82 6.06
N THR A 121 19.64 -2.02 6.74
CA THR A 121 20.15 -0.76 6.17
C THR A 121 21.08 -0.96 4.98
N THR A 122 21.57 -2.17 4.69
CA THR A 122 22.31 -2.45 3.44
C THR A 122 21.42 -2.58 2.22
N TYR A 123 20.10 -2.77 2.39
CA TYR A 123 19.16 -2.82 1.26
C TYR A 123 18.92 -1.46 0.61
N ILE A 124 19.29 -0.37 1.29
CA ILE A 124 19.15 0.99 0.79
C ILE A 124 20.52 1.50 0.36
N SER A 125 20.65 1.87 -0.92
CA SER A 125 21.92 2.37 -1.47
C SER A 125 22.13 3.86 -1.19
N ASP A 126 21.05 4.65 -1.29
CA ASP A 126 21.10 6.09 -1.02
C ASP A 126 21.39 6.38 0.46
N LYS A 127 22.42 7.19 0.71
CA LYS A 127 22.93 7.46 2.06
C LYS A 127 21.98 8.30 2.90
N GLU A 128 21.26 9.24 2.30
CA GLU A 128 20.32 10.08 3.02
C GLU A 128 19.04 9.31 3.34
N ILE A 129 18.48 8.59 2.36
CA ILE A 129 17.30 7.73 2.57
C ILE A 129 17.59 6.63 3.61
N LYS A 130 18.81 6.08 3.63
CA LYS A 130 19.23 5.07 4.61
C LYS A 130 19.04 5.52 6.06
N LYS A 131 19.29 6.79 6.38
CA LYS A 131 19.09 7.33 7.75
C LYS A 131 17.62 7.25 8.17
N TYR A 132 16.70 7.52 7.24
CA TYR A 132 15.25 7.40 7.49
C TYR A 132 14.83 5.94 7.59
N TYR A 133 15.35 5.08 6.71
CA TYR A 133 15.04 3.66 6.75
C TYR A 133 15.54 2.98 8.02
N GLN A 134 16.70 3.40 8.56
CA GLN A 134 17.20 2.94 9.85
C GLN A 134 16.19 3.23 10.97
N LYS A 135 15.61 4.44 11.01
CA LYS A 135 14.56 4.79 11.98
C LYS A 135 13.31 3.92 11.78
N PHE A 136 12.88 3.73 10.54
CA PHE A 136 11.72 2.90 10.21
C PHE A 136 11.89 1.45 10.70
N ILE A 137 13.03 0.81 10.40
CA ILE A 137 13.23 -0.59 10.78
C ILE A 137 13.38 -0.77 12.29
N SER A 138 14.05 0.15 12.99
CA SER A 138 14.14 0.14 14.45
C SER A 138 12.76 0.25 15.09
N THR A 139 11.90 1.16 14.61
CA THR A 139 10.52 1.29 15.08
C THR A 139 9.71 0.04 14.77
N THR A 140 9.86 -0.55 13.59
CA THR A 140 9.17 -1.79 13.22
C THR A 140 9.56 -2.94 14.15
N ILE A 141 10.85 -3.08 14.47
CA ILE A 141 11.34 -4.07 15.45
C ILE A 141 10.72 -3.82 16.82
N LYS A 142 10.69 -2.57 17.30
CA LYS A 142 10.04 -2.20 18.57
C LYS A 142 8.57 -2.65 18.62
N LEU A 143 7.78 -2.28 17.60
CA LEU A 143 6.37 -2.69 17.49
C LEU A 143 6.20 -4.22 17.48
N SER A 144 7.16 -4.94 16.90
CA SER A 144 7.14 -6.42 16.89
C SER A 144 7.29 -7.00 18.28
N LYS A 145 8.10 -6.37 19.12
CA LYS A 145 8.31 -6.81 20.51
C LYS A 145 7.09 -6.51 21.35
N GLU A 146 6.53 -5.31 21.20
CA GLU A 146 5.26 -4.94 21.86
C GLU A 146 4.16 -5.94 21.50
N TYR A 147 4.04 -6.32 20.22
CA TYR A 147 3.06 -7.31 19.80
C TYR A 147 3.35 -8.72 20.33
N GLN A 148 4.62 -9.15 20.36
CA GLN A 148 5.03 -10.40 20.99
C GLN A 148 4.65 -10.46 22.46
N VAL A 149 4.92 -9.40 23.23
CA VAL A 149 4.57 -9.31 24.65
C VAL A 149 3.06 -9.40 24.83
N LYS A 150 2.29 -8.66 24.02
CA LYS A 150 0.82 -8.67 24.08
C LYS A 150 0.26 -10.10 23.91
N VAL A 151 0.65 -10.81 22.85
CA VAL A 151 0.08 -12.12 22.51
C VAL A 151 0.54 -13.26 23.42
N THR A 152 1.59 -13.06 24.22
CA THR A 152 2.05 -14.07 25.20
C THR A 152 1.58 -13.80 26.62
N SER A 153 0.97 -12.63 26.86
CA SER A 153 0.45 -12.23 28.18
C SER A 153 -1.07 -12.39 28.30
N GLU A 154 -1.73 -12.78 27.19
CA GLU A 154 -3.15 -13.17 27.09
C GLU A 154 -3.28 -14.69 27.22
#